data_AF-A0A7Y7D554-F1
#
_entry.id   AF-A0A7Y7D554-F1
#
_cell.length_a   1.000
_cell.length_b   1.000
_cell.length_c   1.000
_cell.angle_alpha   90.00
_cell.angle_beta   90.00
_cell.angle_gamma   90.00
#
_symmetry.space_group_name_H-M   'P 1'
#
loop_
_entity.id
_entity.type
_entity.pdbx_description
1 polymer ?
#
loop_
_entity_poly.entity_id
_entity_poly.type
_entity_poly.pdbx_seq_one_letter_code
_entity_poly.pdbx_strand_id
1 'polypeptide(L)' 'MNIEKIEKEPFTVPDEMLARGVPILYVDERCTEDDLMIMEQPDGQKFLVRITDEGPQKVETL' A
#
# COMPACT_ATOMS: atom_id res chain seq x y z
N MET A 1 21.36 0.07 -28.89
CA MET A 1 20.73 0.51 -27.62
C MET A 1 19.79 -0.61 -27.23
N ASN A 2 20.26 -1.52 -26.39
CA ASN A 2 19.46 -2.68 -25.96
C ASN A 2 18.52 -2.19 -24.87
N ILE A 3 17.21 -2.26 -25.13
CA ILE A 3 16.20 -2.03 -24.11
C ILE A 3 16.21 -3.29 -23.24
N GLU A 4 16.79 -3.18 -22.04
CA GLU A 4 16.74 -4.25 -21.06
C GLU A 4 15.28 -4.57 -20.78
N LYS A 5 14.91 -5.82 -21.09
CA LYS A 5 13.60 -6.37 -20.82
C LYS A 5 13.50 -6.48 -19.30
N ILE A 6 12.87 -5.50 -18.66
CA ILE A 6 12.53 -5.57 -17.24
C ILE A 6 11.63 -6.80 -17.10
N GLU A 7 12.19 -7.90 -16.59
CA GLU A 7 11.44 -9.06 -16.17
C GLU A 7 10.53 -8.57 -15.04
N LYS A 8 9.27 -8.30 -15.39
CA LYS A 8 8.24 -7.97 -14.42
C LYS A 8 8.05 -9.22 -13.57
N GLU A 9 8.63 -9.22 -12.38
CA GLU A 9 8.24 -10.16 -11.33
C GLU A 9 6.71 -10.12 -11.21
N PRO A 10 6.05 -11.27 -10.93
CA PRO A 10 4.61 -11.30 -10.80
C PRO A 10 4.20 -10.28 -9.74
N PHE A 11 3.35 -9.33 -10.13
CA PHE A 11 2.71 -8.41 -9.20
C PHE A 11 2.00 -9.28 -8.16
N THR A 12 2.53 -9.35 -6.95
CA THR A 12 1.96 -10.16 -5.89
C THR A 12 0.54 -9.68 -5.66
N VAL A 13 -0.43 -10.58 -5.79
CA VAL A 13 -1.85 -10.22 -5.68
C VAL A 13 -2.10 -9.72 -4.25
N PRO A 14 -2.75 -8.57 -4.05
CA PRO A 14 -3.03 -8.02 -2.73
C PRO A 14 -3.55 -9.07 -1.72
N ASP A 15 -4.48 -9.90 -2.15
CA ASP A 15 -5.06 -10.97 -1.32
C ASP A 15 -4.02 -11.95 -0.76
N GLU A 16 -2.96 -12.27 -1.51
CA GLU A 16 -1.90 -13.17 -1.04
C GLU A 16 -1.02 -12.54 0.04
N MET A 17 -0.78 -11.23 -0.04
CA MET A 17 0.00 -10.51 0.98
C MET A 17 -0.81 -10.38 2.27
N LEU A 18 -2.11 -10.06 2.15
CA LEU A 18 -3.02 -10.03 3.29
C LEU A 18 -3.12 -11.41 3.95
N ALA A 19 -3.27 -12.49 3.17
CA ALA A 19 -3.28 -13.86 3.69
C ALA A 19 -1.97 -14.27 4.39
N ARG A 20 -0.85 -13.63 4.07
CA ARG A 20 0.46 -13.82 4.72
C ARG A 20 0.69 -12.90 5.93
N GLY A 21 -0.31 -12.11 6.31
CA GLY A 21 -0.19 -11.19 7.45
C GLY A 21 0.51 -9.88 7.12
N VAL A 22 0.65 -9.52 5.84
CA VAL A 22 1.32 -8.30 5.39
C VAL A 22 0.28 -7.24 5.02
N PRO A 23 0.27 -6.07 5.69
CA PRO A 23 -0.61 -4.96 5.32
C PRO A 23 -0.28 -4.39 3.94
N ILE A 24 -1.28 -3.81 3.28
CA ILE A 24 -1.14 -3.20 1.95
C ILE A 24 -1.46 -1.71 2.04
N LEU A 25 -0.66 -0.91 1.34
CA LEU A 25 -0.89 0.51 1.16
C LEU A 25 -1.45 0.78 -0.24
N TYR A 26 -2.57 1.47 -0.30
CA TYR A 26 -3.18 1.95 -1.53
C TYR A 26 -3.02 3.47 -1.62
N VAL A 27 -2.63 3.93 -2.80
CA VAL A 27 -2.68 5.35 -3.17
C VAL A 27 -4.08 5.65 -3.67
N ASP A 28 -4.73 6.69 -3.13
CA ASP A 28 -5.98 7.20 -3.68
C ASP A 28 -5.66 8.41 -4.56
N GLU A 29 -5.90 8.30 -5.87
CA GLU A 29 -5.67 9.39 -6.84
C GLU A 29 -6.49 10.65 -6.55
N ARG A 30 -7.53 10.55 -5.71
CA ARG A 30 -8.34 11.69 -5.27
C ARG A 30 -7.74 12.41 -4.06
N CYS A 31 -6.75 11.82 -3.40
CA CYS A 31 -6.07 12.45 -2.29
C CYS A 31 -5.15 13.56 -2.81
N THR A 32 -5.32 14.77 -2.29
CA THR A 32 -4.47 15.92 -2.66
C THR A 32 -3.19 15.98 -1.82
N GLU A 33 -3.12 15.20 -0.75
CA GLU A 33 -1.97 15.09 0.13
C GLU A 33 -1.19 13.82 -0.23
N ASP A 34 0.02 14.00 -0.79
CA ASP A 34 0.87 12.89 -1.28
C ASP A 34 1.35 11.94 -0.16
N ASP A 35 1.27 12.39 1.11
CA ASP A 35 1.65 11.61 2.28
C ASP A 35 0.49 10.81 2.89
N LEU A 36 -0.73 10.92 2.36
CA LEU A 36 -1.89 10.16 2.81
C LEU A 36 -2.13 8.91 1.95
N MET A 37 -2.30 7.76 2.61
CA MET A 37 -2.58 6.47 1.98
C MET A 37 -3.65 5.70 2.74
N ILE A 38 -4.30 4.76 2.07
CA ILE A 38 -5.19 3.78 2.72
C ILE A 38 -4.37 2.54 3.07
N MET A 39 -4.40 2.14 4.32
CA MET A 39 -3.80 0.87 4.74
C MET A 39 -4.89 -0.17 5.00
N GLU A 40 -4.77 -1.34 4.37
CA GLU A 40 -5.57 -2.53 4.67
C GLU A 40 -4.75 -3.54 5.46
N GLN A 41 -5.30 -3.92 6.60
CA GLN A 41 -4.74 -4.95 7.46
C GLN A 41 -5.18 -6.35 7.00
N PRO A 42 -4.41 -7.39 7.35
CA PRO A 42 -4.77 -8.79 7.11
C PRO A 42 -6.16 -9.21 7.62
N ASP A 43 -6.67 -8.53 8.65
CA ASP A 43 -8.01 -8.78 9.22
C ASP A 43 -9.14 -8.05 8.47
N GLY A 44 -8.81 -7.35 7.39
CA GLY A 44 -9.73 -6.57 6.57
C GLY A 44 -10.00 -5.15 7.09
N GLN A 45 -9.44 -4.74 8.23
CA GLN A 45 -9.59 -3.36 8.72
C GLN A 45 -8.86 -2.39 7.81
N LYS A 46 -9.49 -1.23 7.56
CA LYS A 46 -8.93 -0.16 6.74
C LYS A 46 -8.73 1.10 7.57
N PHE A 47 -7.58 1.73 7.36
CA PHE A 47 -7.23 2.99 8.01
C PHE A 47 -6.76 4.01 6.98
N LEU A 48 -7.09 5.27 7.22
CA LEU A 48 -6.33 6.35 6.62
C LEU A 48 -5.04 6.50 7.42
N VAL A 49 -3.90 6.50 6.74
CA VAL A 49 -2.59 6.65 7.36
C VAL A 49 -1.79 7.77 6.69
N ARG A 50 -0.94 8.43 7.47
CA ARG A 50 0.06 9.37 6.99
C ARG A 50 1.42 8.70 6.98
N ILE A 51 2.13 8.75 5.86
CA ILE A 51 3.48 8.17 5.71
C ILE A 51 4.51 9.16 6.23
N THR A 52 5.28 8.78 7.25
CA THR A 52 6.38 9.58 7.80
C THR A 52 7.69 8.78 7.74
N ASP A 53 8.80 9.42 8.10
CA ASP A 53 10.12 8.75 8.20
C ASP A 53 10.15 7.64 9.25
N GLU A 54 9.24 7.68 10.24
CA GLU A 54 9.07 6.64 11.26
C GLU A 54 8.15 5.50 10.79
N GLY A 55 7.54 5.65 9.61
CA GLY A 55 6.59 4.71 9.02
C GLY A 55 5.15 5.25 8.99
N PRO A 56 4.18 4.39 8.64
CA PRO A 56 2.78 4.81 8.56
C PRO A 56 2.16 5.10 9.94
N GLN A 57 1.55 6.29 10.09
CA GLN A 57 0.84 6.70 11.29
C GLN A 57 -0.67 6.75 11.04
N LYS A 58 -1.47 6.13 11.91
CA LYS A 58 -2.92 6.12 11.79
C LYS A 58 -3.52 7.51 11.99
N VAL A 59 -4.34 7.94 11.05
CA VAL A 59 -5.13 9.17 11.09
C VAL A 59 -6.57 8.85 11.54
N GLU A 60 -7.24 7.93 10.85
CA GLU A 60 -8.61 7.50 11.17
C GLU A 60 -8.91 6.06 10.71
N THR A 61 -10.04 5.50 11.17
CA THR A 61 -10.59 4.21 10.70
C THR A 61 -11.64 4.47 9.62
N LEU A 62 -11.63 3.67 8.55
CA LEU A 62 -12.55 3.77 7.41
C LEU A 62 -13.66 2.71 7.44
#